data_AF-A0A537ZX18-F1
#
_entry.id   AF-A0A537ZX18-F1
#
_cell.length_a   1.000
_cell.length_b   1.000
_cell.length_c   1.000
_cell.angle_alpha   90.00
_cell.angle_beta   90.00
_cell.angle_gamma   90.00
#
_symmetry.space_group_name_H-M   'P 1'
#
loop_
_entity.id
_entity.type
_entity.pdbx_description
1 polymer ?
#
loop_
_entity_poly.entity_id
_entity_poly.type
_entity_poly.pdbx_seq_one_letter_code
_entity_poly.pdbx_strand_id
1 'polypeptide(L)'
;MPPPHAPLPDPQDRGAHGTRPFAGHGQDRALVGASSEGAGRVTNSGDILGSASASGFAGRPVGSLAGSGRGPGARALKVAVLGAGGTIAPAIVRDLAESDEVAGLLLLDIDEARAEHVASQYGGPKAHAALADARASTDAPTSLARALEGCDVLVNSASYRVNLDAMTACLKAACHYLDLGGLYWMTGRQLELGPRFEGDGLLALLGIGSAPGKTNLMALRAAQELVAPIDAI
;
A
#
# COMPACT_ATOMS: atom_id res chain seq x y z
N MET A 1 29.16 8.97 -27.37
CA MET A 1 28.56 8.68 -26.04
C MET A 1 28.04 10.00 -25.47
N PRO A 2 26.80 10.07 -24.97
CA PRO A 2 26.37 11.23 -24.20
C PRO A 2 27.05 11.22 -22.81
N PRO A 3 27.21 12.39 -22.15
CA PRO A 3 27.85 12.47 -20.84
C PRO A 3 26.96 11.86 -19.73
N PRO A 4 27.54 11.39 -18.62
CA PRO A 4 26.77 10.84 -17.51
C PRO A 4 25.91 11.93 -16.86
N HIS A 5 24.65 11.57 -16.54
CA HIS A 5 23.72 12.47 -15.86
C HIS A 5 24.23 12.86 -14.47
N ALA A 6 24.00 14.12 -14.08
CA ALA A 6 24.32 14.61 -12.75
C ALA A 6 23.54 13.82 -11.66
N PRO A 7 24.15 13.55 -10.50
CA PRO A 7 23.48 12.83 -9.41
C PRO A 7 22.28 13.64 -8.87
N LEU A 8 21.22 12.93 -8.51
CA LEU A 8 20.02 13.52 -7.90
C LEU A 8 20.36 14.05 -6.49
N PRO A 9 19.80 15.20 -6.07
CA PRO A 9 20.06 15.76 -4.75
C PRO A 9 19.45 14.90 -3.62
N ASP A 10 20.09 14.99 -2.45
CA ASP A 10 19.74 14.29 -1.22
C ASP A 10 18.27 14.54 -0.81
N PRO A 11 17.49 13.50 -0.45
CA PRO A 11 16.12 13.64 0.04
C PRO A 11 15.94 14.60 1.22
N GLN A 12 16.99 14.89 1.99
CA GLN A 12 16.94 15.78 3.16
C GLN A 12 16.93 17.28 2.80
N ASP A 13 17.25 17.64 1.55
CA ASP A 13 17.44 19.04 1.14
C ASP A 13 16.22 19.66 0.41
N ARG A 14 15.04 19.03 0.53
CA ARG A 14 13.78 19.59 0.01
C ARG A 14 13.07 20.44 1.06
N GLY A 15 13.73 21.52 1.47
CA GLY A 15 13.18 22.54 2.35
C GLY A 15 12.86 23.84 1.59
N ALA A 16 11.60 24.28 1.70
CA ALA A 16 11.10 25.64 1.45
C ALA A 16 11.12 26.18 0.00
N HIS A 17 10.06 25.91 -0.76
CA HIS A 17 9.56 26.84 -1.77
C HIS A 17 8.30 27.55 -1.26
N GLY A 18 8.38 28.88 -1.27
CA GLY A 18 7.52 29.79 -0.54
C GLY A 18 6.11 29.93 -1.09
N THR A 19 5.19 30.09 -0.16
CA THR A 19 3.83 30.60 -0.38
C THR A 19 3.87 32.12 -0.55
N ARG A 20 3.11 32.63 -1.54
CA ARG A 20 2.78 34.06 -1.67
C ARG A 20 1.36 34.32 -1.12
N PRO A 21 1.06 35.55 -0.68
CA PRO A 21 0.27 35.77 0.53
C PRO A 21 -1.21 36.08 0.29
N PHE A 22 -2.06 35.71 1.24
CA PHE A 22 -3.35 36.35 1.48
C PHE A 22 -3.22 37.30 2.68
N ALA A 23 -3.63 38.55 2.48
CA ALA A 23 -3.62 39.61 3.47
C ALA A 23 -4.81 39.48 4.43
N GLY A 24 -4.58 39.72 5.72
CA GLY A 24 -5.65 39.81 6.73
C GLY A 24 -5.12 39.97 8.15
N HIS A 25 -5.04 41.23 8.59
CA HIS A 25 -4.99 41.81 9.95
C HIS A 25 -4.57 41.01 11.19
N GLY A 26 -3.72 41.65 12.00
CA GLY A 26 -3.80 41.58 13.47
C GLY A 26 -2.46 41.42 14.18
N GLN A 27 -1.99 42.51 14.78
CA GLN A 27 -0.81 42.60 15.66
C GLN A 27 -0.91 41.62 16.84
N ASP A 28 0.18 40.99 17.28
CA ASP A 28 1.04 41.52 18.35
C ASP A 28 2.21 40.59 18.74
N ARG A 29 3.28 41.25 19.23
CA ARG A 29 4.36 40.80 20.14
C ARG A 29 5.58 39.99 19.67
N ALA A 30 6.72 40.58 20.03
CA ALA A 30 8.10 40.13 19.93
C ALA A 30 8.59 39.37 21.19
N LEU A 31 9.73 38.67 21.04
CA LEU A 31 10.92 38.53 21.93
C LEU A 31 11.61 37.17 21.64
N VAL A 32 12.74 37.12 20.92
CA VAL A 32 14.16 37.26 21.36
C VAL A 32 14.66 36.13 22.30
N GLY A 33 15.76 35.46 21.88
CA GLY A 33 16.68 34.67 22.73
C GLY A 33 17.08 33.33 22.09
N ALA A 34 18.09 33.26 21.22
CA ALA A 34 19.54 33.13 21.50
C ALA A 34 20.02 31.68 21.78
N SER A 35 20.70 31.14 20.76
CA SER A 35 22.03 30.48 20.79
C SER A 35 22.33 29.34 21.77
N SER A 36 22.73 28.17 21.24
CA SER A 36 24.10 27.67 21.41
C SER A 36 24.39 26.45 20.51
N GLU A 37 25.59 26.49 19.93
CA GLU A 37 26.22 25.44 19.14
C GLU A 37 26.68 24.27 20.04
N GLY A 38 26.74 23.07 19.47
CA GLY A 38 27.33 21.89 20.09
C GLY A 38 27.73 20.86 19.05
N ALA A 39 28.88 21.09 18.42
CA ALA A 39 29.51 20.16 17.48
C ALA A 39 30.01 18.90 18.22
N GLY A 40 29.52 17.73 17.82
CA GLY A 40 30.00 16.43 18.26
C GLY A 40 30.32 15.55 17.06
N ARG A 41 31.58 15.52 16.67
CA ARG A 41 32.15 14.68 15.60
C ARG A 41 32.36 13.27 16.14
N VAL A 42 31.70 12.26 15.57
CA VAL A 42 32.02 10.85 15.82
C VAL A 42 32.41 10.18 14.51
N THR A 43 33.50 9.44 14.57
CA THR A 43 34.30 8.92 13.47
C THR A 43 33.70 7.67 12.81
N ASN A 44 34.10 7.48 11.56
CA ASN A 44 33.76 6.39 10.67
C ASN A 44 34.53 5.10 11.02
N SER A 45 33.87 3.95 10.96
CA SER A 45 34.43 2.58 10.90
C SER A 45 33.28 1.73 10.34
N GLY A 46 33.33 1.18 9.14
CA GLY A 46 34.35 0.28 8.63
C GLY A 46 33.76 -1.14 8.65
N ASP A 47 33.31 -1.60 7.48
CA ASP A 47 33.19 -3.01 7.06
C ASP A 47 32.25 -3.97 7.79
N ILE A 48 31.02 -4.12 7.27
CA ILE A 48 30.34 -5.44 7.19
C ILE A 48 29.61 -5.55 5.84
N LEU A 49 30.37 -5.80 4.77
CA LEU A 49 29.85 -6.36 3.51
C LEU A 49 30.01 -7.89 3.60
N GLY A 50 29.02 -8.54 4.18
CA GLY A 50 28.83 -9.99 4.06
C GLY A 50 28.16 -10.30 2.73
N SER A 51 28.88 -10.97 1.84
CA SER A 51 28.39 -11.48 0.56
C SER A 51 27.28 -12.51 0.77
N ALA A 52 26.02 -12.10 0.62
CA ALA A 52 24.91 -13.03 0.47
C ALA A 52 24.86 -13.48 -1.00
N SER A 53 25.27 -14.73 -1.24
CA SER A 53 25.13 -15.41 -2.52
C SER A 53 23.65 -15.44 -2.94
N ALA A 54 23.35 -14.87 -4.11
CA ALA A 54 22.04 -15.01 -4.75
C ALA A 54 21.84 -16.47 -5.18
N SER A 55 21.23 -17.27 -4.32
CA SER A 55 20.63 -18.53 -4.75
C SER A 55 19.38 -18.20 -5.56
N GLY A 56 19.40 -18.62 -6.83
CA GLY A 56 18.39 -18.31 -7.82
C GLY A 56 16.99 -18.71 -7.37
N PHE A 57 16.05 -17.79 -7.53
CA PHE A 57 14.62 -18.05 -7.41
C PHE A 57 14.21 -18.88 -8.63
N ALA A 58 14.38 -20.20 -8.55
CA ALA A 58 13.84 -21.12 -9.55
C ALA A 58 12.31 -21.09 -9.44
N GLY A 59 11.67 -20.29 -10.30
CA GLY A 59 10.22 -20.20 -10.39
C GLY A 59 9.64 -21.60 -10.65
N ARG A 60 8.81 -22.09 -9.73
CA ARG A 60 7.96 -23.26 -9.99
C ARG A 60 7.02 -22.91 -11.15
N PRO A 61 6.72 -23.85 -12.06
CA PRO A 61 5.76 -23.59 -13.12
C PRO A 61 4.43 -23.20 -12.50
N VAL A 62 3.93 -22.02 -12.85
CA VAL A 62 2.58 -21.58 -12.52
C VAL A 62 1.65 -22.52 -13.26
N GLY A 63 0.95 -23.38 -12.52
CA GLY A 63 -0.03 -24.28 -13.10
C GLY A 63 -1.03 -23.51 -13.95
N SER A 64 -1.36 -24.06 -15.12
CA SER A 64 -2.38 -23.51 -16.01
C SER A 64 -3.65 -23.20 -15.22
N LEU A 65 -4.01 -21.92 -15.10
CA LEU A 65 -5.35 -21.48 -14.73
C LEU A 65 -6.27 -21.68 -15.95
N ALA A 66 -6.35 -22.92 -16.44
CA ALA A 66 -7.42 -23.33 -17.32
C ALA A 66 -8.72 -23.19 -16.51
N GLY A 67 -9.65 -22.41 -17.05
CA GLY A 67 -10.82 -21.91 -16.33
C GLY A 67 -11.50 -22.94 -15.46
N SER A 68 -11.42 -22.74 -14.14
CA SER A 68 -12.36 -23.33 -13.22
C SER A 68 -13.63 -22.49 -13.28
N GLY A 69 -14.57 -22.90 -14.12
CA GLY A 69 -15.96 -22.49 -13.94
C GLY A 69 -16.33 -22.78 -12.49
N ARG A 70 -16.63 -21.74 -11.71
CA ARG A 70 -17.02 -21.90 -10.30
C ARG A 70 -18.32 -22.70 -10.28
N GLY A 71 -18.27 -23.88 -9.67
CA GLY A 71 -19.48 -24.65 -9.37
C GLY A 71 -20.43 -23.85 -8.47
N PRO A 72 -21.73 -24.20 -8.47
CA PRO A 72 -22.71 -23.56 -7.60
C PRO A 72 -22.31 -23.80 -6.13
N GLY A 73 -21.96 -22.74 -5.40
CA GLY A 73 -21.57 -22.82 -3.99
C GLY A 73 -20.36 -21.97 -3.55
N ALA A 74 -19.74 -21.18 -4.44
CA ALA A 74 -18.70 -20.27 -3.99
C ALA A 74 -19.25 -19.21 -3.03
N ARG A 75 -18.73 -19.19 -1.79
CA ARG A 75 -19.11 -18.20 -0.78
C ARG A 75 -18.86 -16.79 -1.31
N ALA A 76 -19.87 -15.94 -1.20
CA ALA A 76 -19.75 -14.54 -1.59
C ALA A 76 -18.85 -13.77 -0.60
N LEU A 77 -17.97 -12.94 -1.13
CA LEU A 77 -16.86 -12.29 -0.43
C LEU A 77 -17.30 -11.00 0.28
N LYS A 78 -16.75 -10.77 1.47
CA LYS A 78 -16.78 -9.49 2.18
C LYS A 78 -15.44 -8.79 2.01
N VAL A 79 -15.46 -7.66 1.30
CA VAL A 79 -14.25 -6.91 0.96
C VAL A 79 -14.20 -5.64 1.79
N ALA A 80 -13.05 -5.35 2.41
CA ALA A 80 -12.77 -4.05 2.99
C ALA A 80 -11.89 -3.23 2.03
N VAL A 81 -12.09 -1.91 1.98
CA VAL A 81 -11.24 -0.98 1.22
C VAL A 81 -10.72 0.08 2.18
N LEU A 82 -9.41 0.11 2.42
CA LEU A 82 -8.76 1.14 3.25
C LEU A 82 -8.31 2.32 2.39
N GLY A 83 -8.48 3.54 2.93
CA GLY A 83 -8.25 4.78 2.19
C GLY A 83 -9.40 5.06 1.21
N ALA A 84 -10.62 4.66 1.58
CA ALA A 84 -11.78 4.67 0.68
C ALA A 84 -12.17 6.06 0.19
N GLY A 85 -11.80 7.13 0.89
CA GLY A 85 -11.99 8.51 0.46
C GLY A 85 -10.94 9.01 -0.54
N GLY A 86 -9.90 8.21 -0.83
CA GLY A 86 -8.80 8.55 -1.73
C GLY A 86 -9.19 8.61 -3.21
N THR A 87 -8.29 9.10 -4.06
CA THR A 87 -8.58 9.32 -5.49
C THR A 87 -8.79 8.04 -6.29
N ILE A 88 -8.13 6.94 -5.90
CA ILE A 88 -8.21 5.66 -6.62
C ILE A 88 -9.41 4.83 -6.16
N ALA A 89 -9.79 4.96 -4.89
CA ALA A 89 -10.82 4.14 -4.27
C ALA A 89 -12.18 4.15 -5.00
N PRO A 90 -12.73 5.27 -5.51
CA PRO A 90 -13.99 5.27 -6.25
C PRO A 90 -14.06 4.27 -7.40
N ALA A 91 -12.98 4.09 -8.16
CA ALA A 91 -12.93 3.12 -9.26
C ALA A 91 -12.96 1.68 -8.72
N ILE A 92 -12.14 1.40 -7.70
CA ILE A 92 -12.12 0.09 -7.02
C ILE A 92 -13.51 -0.25 -6.45
N VAL A 93 -14.13 0.71 -5.76
CA VAL A 93 -15.43 0.54 -5.12
C VAL A 93 -16.52 0.29 -6.16
N ARG A 94 -16.50 1.02 -7.28
CA ARG A 94 -17.46 0.82 -8.37
C ARG A 94 -17.34 -0.59 -8.96
N ASP A 95 -16.12 -1.01 -9.30
CA ASP A 95 -15.87 -2.34 -9.87
C ASP A 95 -16.30 -3.46 -8.92
N LEU A 96 -16.00 -3.32 -7.62
CA LEU A 96 -16.38 -4.31 -6.61
C LEU A 96 -17.90 -4.32 -6.34
N ALA A 97 -18.57 -3.17 -6.37
CA ALA A 97 -20.01 -3.08 -6.15
C ALA A 97 -20.82 -3.78 -7.25
N GLU A 98 -20.32 -3.73 -8.50
CA GLU A 98 -20.92 -4.39 -9.66
C GLU A 98 -20.65 -5.91 -9.70
N SER A 99 -19.71 -6.41 -8.91
CA SER A 99 -19.39 -7.84 -8.86
C SER A 99 -20.39 -8.64 -8.04
N ASP A 100 -20.94 -9.71 -8.63
CA ASP A 100 -21.79 -10.68 -7.93
C ASP A 100 -21.00 -11.56 -6.95
N GLU A 101 -19.68 -11.64 -7.09
CA GLU A 101 -18.82 -12.37 -6.16
C GLU A 101 -18.66 -11.63 -4.82
N VAL A 102 -18.93 -10.33 -4.78
CA VAL A 102 -18.86 -9.50 -3.58
C VAL A 102 -20.26 -9.37 -2.97
N ALA A 103 -20.40 -9.89 -1.74
CA ALA A 103 -21.63 -9.79 -0.95
C ALA A 103 -21.68 -8.53 -0.08
N GLY A 104 -20.52 -8.00 0.33
CA GLY A 104 -20.46 -6.83 1.20
C GLY A 104 -19.16 -6.06 1.00
N LEU A 105 -19.26 -4.74 1.10
CA LEU A 105 -18.15 -3.82 0.90
C LEU A 105 -18.05 -2.86 2.09
N LEU A 106 -16.95 -2.93 2.83
CA LEU A 106 -16.66 -2.06 3.96
C LEU A 106 -15.63 -1.00 3.57
N LEU A 107 -16.04 0.26 3.53
CA LEU A 107 -15.21 1.40 3.15
C LEU A 107 -14.62 2.05 4.39
N LEU A 108 -13.30 1.96 4.53
CA LEU A 108 -12.55 2.38 5.70
C LEU A 108 -11.69 3.59 5.37
N ASP A 109 -11.81 4.66 6.17
CA ASP A 109 -10.95 5.84 6.07
C ASP A 109 -10.79 6.51 7.43
N ILE A 110 -9.74 7.32 7.58
CA ILE A 110 -9.57 8.19 8.75
C ILE A 110 -10.57 9.35 8.75
N ASP A 111 -11.09 9.69 7.57
CA ASP A 111 -12.17 10.65 7.35
C ASP A 111 -13.42 9.88 6.88
N GLU A 112 -14.26 9.51 7.84
CA GLU A 112 -15.47 8.71 7.62
C GLU A 112 -16.43 9.38 6.62
N ALA A 113 -16.55 10.72 6.65
CA ALA A 113 -17.43 11.45 5.73
C ALA A 113 -17.00 11.27 4.27
N ARG A 114 -15.70 11.17 4.00
CA ARG A 114 -15.20 10.87 2.65
C ARG A 114 -15.50 9.42 2.24
N ALA A 115 -15.38 8.47 3.15
CA ALA A 115 -15.76 7.08 2.89
C ALA A 115 -17.27 6.94 2.63
N GLU A 116 -18.11 7.63 3.42
CA GLU A 116 -19.57 7.69 3.24
C GLU A 116 -19.95 8.28 1.89
N HIS A 117 -19.30 9.36 1.49
CA HIS A 117 -19.51 9.94 0.16
C HIS A 117 -19.24 8.91 -0.93
N VAL A 118 -18.12 8.19 -0.88
CA VAL A 118 -17.78 7.16 -1.87
C VAL A 118 -18.75 5.98 -1.82
N ALA A 119 -19.16 5.53 -0.63
CA ALA A 119 -20.16 4.47 -0.48
C ALA A 119 -21.49 4.85 -1.18
N SER A 120 -21.97 6.08 -0.93
CA SER A 120 -23.23 6.58 -1.48
C SER A 120 -23.20 6.73 -3.01
N GLN A 121 -22.06 7.16 -3.57
CA GLN A 121 -21.95 7.46 -5.00
C GLN A 121 -21.61 6.23 -5.84
N TYR A 122 -20.78 5.33 -5.33
CA TYR A 122 -20.17 4.26 -6.13
C TYR A 122 -20.42 2.85 -5.59
N GLY A 123 -20.77 2.70 -4.31
CA GLY A 123 -20.79 1.42 -3.61
C GLY A 123 -22.10 0.62 -3.69
N GLY A 124 -23.19 1.26 -4.15
CA GLY A 124 -24.50 0.60 -4.24
C GLY A 124 -25.03 0.11 -2.88
N PRO A 125 -25.98 -0.84 -2.85
CA PRO A 125 -26.61 -1.29 -1.60
C PRO A 125 -25.70 -2.16 -0.72
N LYS A 126 -24.56 -2.62 -1.24
CA LYS A 126 -23.62 -3.52 -0.55
C LYS A 126 -22.56 -2.77 0.28
N ALA A 127 -22.45 -1.46 0.10
CA ALA A 127 -21.38 -0.66 0.68
C ALA A 127 -21.79 0.04 1.98
N HIS A 128 -20.93 -0.07 2.98
CA HIS A 128 -21.03 0.65 4.25
C HIS A 128 -19.70 1.32 4.54
N ALA A 129 -19.75 2.54 5.06
CA ALA A 129 -18.56 3.26 5.49
C ALA A 129 -18.37 3.12 7.01
N ALA A 130 -17.12 3.18 7.44
CA ALA A 130 -16.77 3.28 8.84
C ALA A 130 -15.41 3.97 9.01
N LEU A 131 -15.23 4.64 10.14
CA LEU A 131 -13.93 5.18 10.52
C LEU A 131 -12.94 4.05 10.87
N ALA A 132 -11.74 4.11 10.31
CA ALA A 132 -10.62 3.28 10.78
C ALA A 132 -9.28 3.98 10.57
N ASP A 133 -8.39 3.84 11.56
CA ASP A 133 -7.00 4.26 11.48
C ASP A 133 -6.09 3.03 11.53
N ALA A 134 -5.33 2.84 10.45
CA ALA A 134 -4.35 1.77 10.35
C ALA A 134 -3.27 1.83 11.43
N ARG A 135 -2.93 3.04 11.92
CA ARG A 135 -1.91 3.26 12.94
C ARG A 135 -2.45 3.23 14.37
N ALA A 136 -3.76 3.15 14.54
CA ALA A 136 -4.33 3.06 15.87
C ALA A 136 -3.91 1.75 16.54
N SER A 137 -3.69 1.82 17.86
CA SER A 137 -3.45 0.63 18.68
C SER A 137 -4.59 -0.38 18.50
N THR A 138 -4.31 -1.67 18.63
CA THR A 138 -5.31 -2.70 18.36
C THR A 138 -6.49 -2.74 19.31
N ASP A 139 -6.35 -2.15 20.48
CA ASP A 139 -7.44 -2.04 21.45
C ASP A 139 -8.29 -0.78 21.24
N ALA A 140 -7.84 0.13 20.36
CA ALA A 140 -8.59 1.36 20.06
C ALA A 140 -9.89 1.03 19.30
N PRO A 141 -10.99 1.76 19.57
CA PRO A 141 -12.24 1.61 18.81
C PRO A 141 -12.07 1.82 17.31
N THR A 142 -11.10 2.65 16.92
CA THR A 142 -10.78 3.01 15.54
C THR A 142 -9.77 2.06 14.89
N SER A 143 -9.40 0.97 15.56
CA SER A 143 -8.39 0.04 15.06
C SER A 143 -8.84 -0.63 13.77
N LEU A 144 -7.95 -0.60 12.77
CA LEU A 144 -8.15 -1.36 11.54
C LEU A 144 -8.32 -2.87 11.78
N ALA A 145 -7.59 -3.47 12.73
CA ALA A 145 -7.70 -4.91 12.99
C ALA A 145 -9.12 -5.29 13.44
N ARG A 146 -9.75 -4.47 14.28
CA ARG A 146 -11.13 -4.66 14.73
C ARG A 146 -12.13 -4.44 13.60
N ALA A 147 -11.92 -3.41 12.79
CA ALA A 147 -12.78 -3.12 11.65
C ALA A 147 -12.77 -4.25 10.60
N LEU A 148 -11.67 -5.00 10.50
CA LEU A 148 -11.52 -6.13 9.57
C LEU A 148 -12.14 -7.43 10.07
N GLU A 149 -12.64 -7.52 11.31
CA GLU A 149 -13.23 -8.75 11.84
C GLU A 149 -14.39 -9.23 10.94
N GLY A 150 -14.26 -10.45 10.42
CA GLY A 150 -15.26 -11.05 9.53
C GLY A 150 -15.22 -10.57 8.08
N CYS A 151 -14.25 -9.73 7.70
CA CYS A 151 -13.91 -9.47 6.29
C CYS A 151 -13.00 -10.57 5.74
N ASP A 152 -13.18 -10.94 4.47
CA ASP A 152 -12.38 -11.98 3.83
C ASP A 152 -11.08 -11.40 3.23
N VAL A 153 -11.14 -10.17 2.70
CA VAL A 153 -9.99 -9.50 2.07
C VAL A 153 -10.00 -7.99 2.28
N LEU A 154 -8.83 -7.41 2.54
CA LEU A 154 -8.59 -5.98 2.52
C LEU A 154 -7.91 -5.56 1.21
N VAL A 155 -8.48 -4.57 0.53
CA VAL A 155 -7.83 -3.80 -0.52
C VAL A 155 -7.32 -2.49 0.08
N ASN A 156 -6.02 -2.39 0.30
CA ASN A 156 -5.36 -1.19 0.78
C ASN A 156 -5.07 -0.23 -0.39
N SER A 157 -5.90 0.80 -0.50
CA SER A 157 -5.73 1.92 -1.45
C SER A 157 -5.21 3.21 -0.79
N ALA A 158 -4.84 3.14 0.50
CA ALA A 158 -4.29 4.26 1.23
C ALA A 158 -2.81 4.50 0.87
N SER A 159 -2.17 5.45 1.56
CA SER A 159 -0.74 5.73 1.37
C SER A 159 0.11 4.50 1.70
N TYR A 160 1.13 4.21 0.88
CA TYR A 160 2.08 3.12 1.13
C TYR A 160 2.72 3.16 2.53
N ARG A 161 2.72 4.34 3.17
CA ARG A 161 3.23 4.58 4.53
C ARG A 161 2.46 3.84 5.62
N VAL A 162 1.30 3.23 5.32
CA VAL A 162 0.53 2.39 6.26
C VAL A 162 0.50 0.92 5.84
N ASN A 163 1.24 0.50 4.81
CA ASN A 163 1.16 -0.87 4.30
C ASN A 163 1.50 -1.92 5.36
N LEU A 164 2.56 -1.72 6.14
CA LEU A 164 2.95 -2.67 7.19
C LEU A 164 1.94 -2.69 8.34
N ASP A 165 1.35 -1.54 8.68
CA ASP A 165 0.30 -1.44 9.69
C ASP A 165 -0.95 -2.23 9.24
N ALA A 166 -1.36 -2.03 7.98
CA ALA A 166 -2.49 -2.73 7.37
C ALA A 166 -2.24 -4.25 7.24
N MET A 167 -1.04 -4.67 6.83
CA MET A 167 -0.67 -6.09 6.79
C MET A 167 -0.71 -6.73 8.19
N THR A 168 -0.25 -6.00 9.21
CA THR A 168 -0.31 -6.46 10.60
C THR A 168 -1.76 -6.59 11.09
N ALA A 169 -2.63 -5.65 10.71
CA ALA A 169 -4.06 -5.72 11.00
C ALA A 169 -4.72 -6.93 10.31
N CYS A 170 -4.39 -7.20 9.05
CA CYS A 170 -4.86 -8.37 8.30
C CYS A 170 -4.48 -9.69 8.97
N LEU A 171 -3.21 -9.85 9.38
CA LEU A 171 -2.76 -11.04 10.13
C LEU A 171 -3.56 -11.24 11.41
N LYS A 172 -3.81 -10.16 12.16
CA LYS A 172 -4.60 -10.22 13.41
C LYS A 172 -6.07 -10.58 13.16
N ALA A 173 -6.65 -10.08 12.08
CA ALA A 173 -8.06 -10.29 11.74
C ALA A 173 -8.31 -11.58 10.91
N ALA A 174 -7.26 -12.36 10.61
CA ALA A 174 -7.30 -13.49 9.68
C ALA A 174 -7.90 -13.10 8.30
N CYS A 175 -7.48 -11.95 7.78
CA CYS A 175 -7.99 -11.34 6.56
C CYS A 175 -6.89 -11.31 5.48
N HIS A 176 -7.23 -11.62 4.23
CA HIS A 176 -6.29 -11.52 3.11
C HIS A 176 -5.92 -10.05 2.84
N TYR A 177 -4.77 -9.81 2.22
CA TYR A 177 -4.24 -8.46 1.98
C TYR A 177 -3.92 -8.23 0.51
N LEU A 178 -4.39 -7.11 -0.04
CA LEU A 178 -4.05 -6.61 -1.38
C LEU A 178 -3.67 -5.13 -1.29
N ASP A 179 -2.70 -4.65 -2.08
CA ASP A 179 -2.41 -3.21 -2.17
C ASP A 179 -1.98 -2.70 -3.55
N LEU A 180 -1.98 -1.38 -3.71
CA LEU A 180 -1.60 -0.71 -4.95
C LEU A 180 -0.08 -0.48 -5.09
N GLY A 181 0.72 -0.99 -4.16
CA GLY A 181 2.17 -0.85 -4.13
C GLY A 181 2.67 0.40 -3.40
N GLY A 182 3.99 0.61 -3.49
CA GLY A 182 4.68 1.69 -2.81
C GLY A 182 6.11 1.82 -3.34
N LEU A 183 6.97 2.50 -2.56
CA LEU A 183 8.40 2.54 -2.88
C LEU A 183 9.04 1.17 -2.65
N TYR A 184 10.06 0.82 -3.45
CA TYR A 184 10.70 -0.50 -3.44
C TYR A 184 11.17 -0.96 -2.05
N TRP A 185 11.65 -0.04 -1.21
CA TRP A 185 12.09 -0.36 0.16
C TRP A 185 10.93 -0.74 1.08
N MET A 186 9.74 -0.18 0.85
CA MET A 186 8.53 -0.59 1.58
C MET A 186 8.13 -2.00 1.14
N THR A 187 8.14 -2.27 -0.17
CA THR A 187 7.87 -3.62 -0.70
C THR A 187 8.84 -4.65 -0.13
N GLY A 188 10.13 -4.32 0.00
CA GLY A 188 11.12 -5.18 0.68
C GLY A 188 10.68 -5.57 2.10
N ARG A 189 10.24 -4.60 2.92
CA ARG A 189 9.72 -4.86 4.27
C ARG A 189 8.41 -5.65 4.28
N GLN A 190 7.55 -5.44 3.30
CA GLN A 190 6.30 -6.20 3.19
C GLN A 190 6.57 -7.67 2.90
N LEU A 191 7.57 -7.97 2.06
CA LEU A 191 7.97 -9.34 1.74
C LEU A 191 8.52 -10.10 2.95
N GLU A 192 9.12 -9.41 3.93
CA GLU A 192 9.57 -10.01 5.20
C GLU A 192 8.42 -10.61 6.01
N LEU A 193 7.17 -10.16 5.80
CA LEU A 193 5.98 -10.72 6.45
C LEU A 193 5.43 -11.98 5.74
N GLY A 194 5.98 -12.35 4.58
CA GLY A 194 5.52 -13.49 3.77
C GLY A 194 5.35 -14.79 4.56
N PRO A 195 6.37 -15.24 5.33
CA PRO A 195 6.26 -16.47 6.12
C PRO A 195 5.13 -16.46 7.15
N ARG A 196 4.74 -15.29 7.67
CA ARG A 196 3.63 -15.18 8.62
C ARG A 196 2.29 -15.34 7.91
N PHE A 197 2.12 -14.68 6.76
CA PHE A 197 0.92 -14.86 5.93
C PHE A 197 0.77 -16.32 5.47
N GLU A 198 1.86 -16.95 5.04
CA GLU A 198 1.86 -18.37 4.67
C GLU A 198 1.51 -19.28 5.86
N GLY A 199 2.11 -19.03 7.03
CA GLY A 199 1.83 -19.77 8.26
C GLY A 199 0.37 -19.70 8.71
N ASP A 200 -0.28 -18.56 8.50
CA ASP A 200 -1.69 -18.33 8.84
C ASP A 200 -2.66 -18.75 7.71
N GLY A 201 -2.14 -19.26 6.58
CA GLY A 201 -2.95 -19.63 5.42
C GLY A 201 -3.59 -18.44 4.69
N LEU A 202 -2.98 -17.27 4.78
CA LEU A 202 -3.48 -16.02 4.21
C LEU A 202 -2.70 -15.61 2.96
N LEU A 203 -3.41 -15.10 1.97
CA LEU A 203 -2.81 -14.46 0.80
C LEU A 203 -2.47 -12.98 1.09
N ALA A 204 -1.27 -12.57 0.71
CA ALA A 204 -0.88 -11.18 0.52
C ALA A 204 -0.40 -10.94 -0.92
N LEU A 205 -1.05 -10.06 -1.66
CA LEU A 205 -0.66 -9.67 -3.02
C LEU A 205 -0.30 -8.20 -3.08
N LEU A 206 0.94 -7.91 -3.48
CA LEU A 206 1.51 -6.56 -3.43
C LEU A 206 1.52 -5.93 -4.82
N GLY A 207 1.29 -4.62 -4.89
CA GLY A 207 1.49 -3.86 -6.13
C GLY A 207 0.55 -4.27 -7.26
N ILE A 208 -0.76 -4.33 -7.01
CA ILE A 208 -1.79 -4.65 -8.01
C ILE A 208 -2.36 -3.40 -8.72
N GLY A 209 -1.51 -2.39 -8.92
CA GLY A 209 -1.88 -1.15 -9.59
C GLY A 209 -1.56 -1.13 -11.08
N SER A 210 -1.28 0.08 -11.59
CA SER A 210 -0.79 0.25 -12.96
C SER A 210 0.72 -0.03 -13.05
N ALA A 211 1.50 0.65 -12.20
CA ALA A 211 2.93 0.47 -12.06
C ALA A 211 3.32 0.76 -10.60
N PRO A 212 3.60 -0.26 -9.76
CA PRO A 212 3.64 -1.70 -10.09
C PRO A 212 2.25 -2.31 -10.36
N GLY A 213 2.21 -3.46 -11.02
CA GLY A 213 1.01 -4.26 -11.29
C GLY A 213 0.89 -4.63 -12.76
N LYS A 214 0.16 -3.84 -13.55
CA LYS A 214 0.04 -4.06 -15.01
C LYS A 214 1.41 -4.14 -15.67
N THR A 215 2.36 -3.27 -15.30
CA THR A 215 3.73 -3.31 -15.83
C THR A 215 4.43 -4.63 -15.53
N ASN A 216 4.25 -5.21 -14.34
CA ASN A 216 4.82 -6.50 -13.98
C ASN A 216 4.25 -7.63 -14.84
N LEU A 217 2.93 -7.63 -15.07
CA LEU A 217 2.28 -8.63 -15.93
C LEU A 217 2.69 -8.48 -17.40
N MET A 218 2.80 -7.26 -17.90
CA MET A 218 3.29 -6.99 -19.26
C MET A 218 4.74 -7.46 -19.43
N ALA A 219 5.61 -7.19 -18.45
CA ALA A 219 6.99 -7.67 -18.45
C ALA A 219 7.07 -9.21 -18.44
N LEU A 220 6.27 -9.87 -17.60
CA LEU A 220 6.18 -11.34 -17.58
C LEU A 220 5.71 -11.89 -18.93
N ARG A 221 4.68 -11.28 -19.53
CA ARG A 221 4.17 -11.70 -20.84
C ARG A 221 5.23 -11.54 -21.93
N ALA A 222 5.93 -10.41 -21.95
CA ALA A 222 7.03 -10.17 -22.88
C ALA A 222 8.13 -11.22 -22.72
N ALA A 223 8.51 -11.57 -21.49
CA ALA A 223 9.51 -12.62 -21.21
C ALA A 223 9.08 -14.01 -21.70
N GLN A 224 7.78 -14.29 -21.74
CA GLN A 224 7.24 -15.58 -22.19
C GLN A 224 7.11 -15.67 -23.72
N GLU A 225 6.85 -14.56 -24.40
CA GLU A 225 6.57 -14.54 -25.83
C GLU A 225 7.75 -14.11 -26.70
N LEU A 226 8.65 -13.29 -26.17
CA LEU A 226 9.81 -12.82 -26.90
C LEU A 226 10.94 -13.85 -26.78
N VAL A 227 11.42 -14.32 -27.93
CA VAL A 227 12.44 -15.38 -28.03
C VAL A 227 13.85 -14.85 -27.69
N ALA A 228 14.03 -13.53 -27.69
CA ALA A 228 15.30 -12.90 -27.34
C ALA A 228 15.41 -12.71 -25.82
N PRO A 229 16.63 -12.83 -25.23
CA PRO A 229 16.86 -12.48 -23.83
C PRO A 229 16.40 -11.04 -23.54
N ILE A 230 15.83 -10.83 -22.35
CA ILE A 230 15.47 -9.49 -21.88
C ILE A 230 16.66 -8.93 -21.10
N ASP A 231 17.40 -8.01 -21.71
CA ASP A 231 18.54 -7.33 -21.09
C ASP A 231 18.10 -6.11 -20.24
N ALA A 232 16.93 -5.53 -20.53
CA ALA A 232 16.35 -4.39 -19.80
C ALA A 232 14.81 -4.33 -20.00
N ILE A 233 14.10 -3.74 -19.01
CA ILE A 233 12.65 -3.50 -19.00
C ILE A 233 12.39 -2.03 -18.66
#